data_AF-A0A4Z0HIL3-F1
#
_entry.id   AF-A0A4Z0HIL3-F1
#
_cell.length_a   1.000
_cell.length_b   1.000
_cell.length_c   1.000
_cell.angle_alpha   90.00
_cell.angle_beta   90.00
_cell.angle_gamma   90.00
#
_symmetry.space_group_name_H-M   'P 1'
#
loop_
_entity.id
_entity.type
_entity.pdbx_description
1 polymer ?
#
loop_
_entity_poly.entity_id
_entity_poly.type
_entity_poly.pdbx_seq_one_letter_code
_entity_poly.pdbx_strand_id
1 'polypeptide(L)'
;MSSRWSVRALPWVVVDDRTQLLVVARSAYRRNDWRTSYESFSRVDGMLALDTDDLAVYAAAAWRQGHGRESVRINEQVHSRLLRTDPVQAAMKAAELGLAWLARGHVSLAGSWGQRAQMLLDGVPETTAHGYLEYLIAVTAADTGDDDRFGAATRRLSALAENLDDAALATLARALGGMAAVAAGDPTGYQALDQVLLPVLDEPVPVEWAADVYRRALSLARRQGAGDRLTAWTQSMQQWCEATEPDSAESAYRAVLDVHRLSAIANPDPQELVRRVVGLRRLVADVDAVAASMVEELLSRSLGRAR
;
A
#
# COMPACT_ATOMS: atom_id res chain seq x y z
N MET A 1 10.01 44.53 -60.47
CA MET A 1 10.72 44.03 -59.27
C MET A 1 9.81 44.17 -58.06
N SER A 2 9.19 43.09 -57.60
CA SER A 2 8.84 42.91 -56.18
C SER A 2 8.46 41.45 -55.95
N SER A 3 9.43 40.68 -55.49
CA SER A 3 9.32 39.28 -55.10
C SER A 3 8.43 39.15 -53.86
N ARG A 4 7.26 38.52 -53.99
CA ARG A 4 6.42 38.15 -52.85
C ARG A 4 6.97 36.85 -52.25
N TRP A 5 7.64 36.98 -51.11
CA TRP A 5 8.01 35.87 -50.26
C TRP A 5 6.74 35.27 -49.64
N SER A 6 6.43 34.01 -49.98
CA SER A 6 5.40 33.24 -49.31
C SER A 6 5.98 32.70 -48.01
N VAL A 7 5.67 33.34 -46.88
CA VAL A 7 5.95 32.77 -45.56
C VAL A 7 5.00 31.59 -45.36
N ARG A 8 5.53 30.37 -45.42
CA ARG A 8 4.80 29.17 -44.96
C ARG A 8 4.58 29.33 -43.46
N ALA A 9 3.33 29.56 -43.05
CA ALA A 9 2.93 29.47 -41.65
C ALA A 9 3.27 28.06 -41.14
N LEU A 10 4.06 27.98 -40.07
CA LEU A 10 4.32 26.75 -39.35
C LEU A 10 2.98 26.20 -38.82
N PRO A 11 2.74 24.88 -38.90
CA PRO A 11 1.54 24.30 -38.30
C PRO A 11 1.65 24.48 -36.79
N TRP A 12 0.73 25.25 -36.23
CA TRP A 12 0.45 25.34 -34.81
C TRP A 12 0.28 23.89 -34.31
N VAL A 13 1.20 23.43 -33.46
CA VAL A 13 1.05 22.16 -32.77
C VAL A 13 -0.13 22.34 -31.83
N VAL A 14 -1.27 21.79 -32.19
CA VAL A 14 -2.35 21.54 -31.22
C VAL A 14 -1.81 20.51 -30.27
N VAL A 15 -1.35 20.95 -29.12
CA VAL A 15 -1.15 20.00 -28.04
C VAL A 15 -2.55 19.53 -27.65
N ASP A 16 -2.84 18.27 -27.94
CA ASP A 16 -4.10 17.62 -27.55
C ASP A 16 -4.26 17.76 -26.03
N ASP A 17 -5.40 18.29 -25.59
CA ASP A 17 -5.76 18.51 -24.17
C ASP A 17 -5.55 17.22 -23.35
N ARG A 18 -5.77 16.06 -23.98
CA ARG A 18 -5.55 14.73 -23.39
C ARG A 18 -4.07 14.44 -23.12
N THR A 19 -3.18 14.84 -24.02
CA THR A 19 -1.73 14.68 -23.85
C THR A 19 -1.23 15.62 -22.75
N GLN A 20 -1.81 16.82 -22.64
CA GLN A 20 -1.52 17.73 -21.51
C GLN A 20 -1.95 17.12 -20.17
N LEU A 21 -3.14 16.53 -20.11
CA LEU A 21 -3.63 15.85 -18.90
C LEU A 21 -2.71 14.70 -18.47
N LEU A 22 -2.18 13.90 -19.39
CA LEU A 22 -1.18 12.86 -19.06
C LEU A 22 0.11 13.45 -18.48
N VAL A 23 0.61 14.54 -19.05
CA VAL A 23 1.79 15.24 -18.52
C VAL A 23 1.53 15.78 -17.12
N VAL A 24 0.34 16.35 -16.87
CA VAL A 24 -0.08 16.82 -15.55
C VAL A 24 -0.16 15.65 -14.58
N ALA A 25 -0.82 14.55 -14.96
CA ALA A 25 -1.01 13.37 -14.13
C ALA A 25 0.33 12.76 -13.68
N ARG A 26 1.24 12.53 -14.64
CA ARG A 26 2.59 12.00 -14.37
C ARG A 26 3.42 12.95 -13.51
N SER A 27 3.32 14.25 -13.75
CA SER A 27 4.07 15.26 -12.98
C SER A 27 3.54 15.38 -11.55
N ALA A 28 2.23 15.32 -11.36
CA ALA A 28 1.59 15.29 -10.05
C ALA A 28 1.99 14.02 -9.28
N TYR A 29 1.97 12.85 -9.93
CA TYR A 29 2.42 11.60 -9.32
C TYR A 29 3.87 11.67 -8.81
N ARG A 30 4.81 12.20 -9.62
CA ARG A 30 6.22 12.35 -9.20
C ARG A 30 6.43 13.26 -7.99
N ARG A 31 5.49 14.19 -7.75
CA ARG A 31 5.52 15.06 -6.57
C ARG A 31 4.67 14.52 -5.43
N ASN A 32 4.07 13.34 -5.56
CA ASN A 32 3.13 12.78 -4.58
C ASN A 32 1.84 13.61 -4.43
N ASP A 33 1.49 14.45 -5.40
CA ASP A 33 0.18 15.10 -5.47
C ASP A 33 -0.85 14.08 -6.02
N TRP A 34 -1.26 13.20 -5.11
CA TRP A 34 -2.14 12.07 -5.42
C TRP A 34 -3.50 12.50 -5.93
N ARG A 35 -4.04 13.60 -5.42
CA ARG A 35 -5.35 14.12 -5.84
C ARG A 35 -5.29 14.58 -7.28
N THR A 36 -4.35 15.46 -7.62
CA THR A 36 -4.21 15.95 -9.01
C THR A 36 -3.85 14.82 -9.96
N SER A 37 -3.00 13.89 -9.54
CA SER A 37 -2.66 12.70 -10.34
C SER A 37 -3.90 11.86 -10.64
N TYR A 38 -4.65 11.46 -9.60
CA TYR A 38 -5.87 10.66 -9.74
C TYR A 38 -6.91 11.35 -10.61
N GLU A 39 -7.21 12.63 -10.34
CA GLU A 39 -8.21 13.39 -11.11
C GLU A 39 -7.81 13.58 -12.58
N SER A 40 -6.51 13.72 -12.86
CA SER A 40 -6.03 13.87 -14.23
C SER A 40 -6.10 12.54 -14.98
N PHE A 41 -5.68 11.43 -14.35
CA PHE A 41 -5.80 10.10 -14.95
C PHE A 41 -7.27 9.67 -15.14
N SER A 42 -8.15 9.92 -14.18
CA SER A 42 -9.56 9.55 -14.28
C SER A 42 -10.30 10.31 -15.40
N ARG A 43 -9.86 11.53 -15.74
CA ARG A 43 -10.40 12.30 -16.89
C ARG A 43 -9.95 11.75 -18.24
N VAL A 44 -8.74 11.18 -18.33
CA VAL A 44 -8.25 10.59 -19.59
C VAL A 44 -8.64 9.11 -19.72
N ASP A 45 -8.93 8.43 -18.61
CA ASP A 45 -9.47 7.06 -18.62
C ASP A 45 -10.82 7.04 -19.39
N GLY A 46 -10.90 6.18 -20.40
CA GLY A 46 -12.03 6.12 -21.34
C GLY A 46 -11.96 7.08 -22.53
N MET A 47 -11.05 8.08 -22.53
CA MET A 47 -10.81 8.95 -23.70
C MET A 47 -9.62 8.49 -24.54
N LEU A 48 -8.62 7.87 -23.92
CA LEU A 48 -7.43 7.34 -24.58
C LEU A 48 -6.97 6.04 -23.90
N ALA A 49 -6.33 5.16 -24.66
CA ALA A 49 -5.77 3.93 -24.13
C ALA A 49 -4.45 4.23 -23.38
N LEU A 50 -4.49 4.20 -22.06
CA LEU A 50 -3.28 4.32 -21.22
C LEU A 50 -2.33 3.15 -21.45
N ASP A 51 -1.03 3.40 -21.44
CA ASP A 51 0.00 2.36 -21.46
C ASP A 51 0.10 1.63 -20.10
N THR A 52 0.95 0.61 -19.99
CA THR A 52 1.03 -0.22 -18.77
C THR A 52 1.56 0.56 -17.58
N ASP A 53 2.50 1.48 -17.81
CA ASP A 53 3.15 2.26 -16.76
C ASP A 53 2.19 3.33 -16.23
N ASP A 54 1.48 4.01 -17.13
CA ASP A 54 0.43 4.97 -16.77
C ASP A 54 -0.70 4.30 -15.98
N LEU A 55 -1.10 3.07 -16.35
CA LEU A 55 -2.09 2.33 -15.57
C LEU A 55 -1.57 1.99 -14.17
N ALA A 56 -0.30 1.57 -14.03
CA ALA A 56 0.28 1.28 -12.72
C ALA A 56 0.33 2.55 -11.85
N VAL A 57 0.71 3.68 -12.43
CA VAL A 57 0.70 5.00 -11.78
C VAL A 57 -0.72 5.41 -11.37
N TYR A 58 -1.70 5.26 -12.28
CA TYR A 58 -3.09 5.58 -11.99
C TYR A 58 -3.64 4.73 -10.84
N ALA A 59 -3.38 3.41 -10.86
CA ALA A 59 -3.79 2.51 -9.79
C ALA A 59 -3.19 2.89 -8.44
N ALA A 60 -1.90 3.25 -8.41
CA ALA A 60 -1.22 3.70 -7.20
C ALA A 60 -1.83 5.00 -6.64
N ALA A 61 -2.11 6.00 -7.50
CA ALA A 61 -2.78 7.24 -7.10
C ALA A 61 -4.21 7.00 -6.60
N ALA A 62 -4.97 6.14 -7.28
CA ALA A 62 -6.31 5.73 -6.87
C ALA A 62 -6.31 5.11 -5.47
N TRP A 63 -5.37 4.20 -5.17
CA TRP A 63 -5.21 3.60 -3.84
C TRP A 63 -4.99 4.66 -2.76
N ARG A 64 -4.02 5.56 -2.99
CA ARG A 64 -3.67 6.63 -2.05
C ARG A 64 -4.80 7.62 -1.84
N GLN A 65 -5.69 7.79 -2.81
CA GLN A 65 -6.90 8.60 -2.68
C GLN A 65 -8.11 7.85 -2.09
N GLY A 66 -7.93 6.61 -1.64
CA GLY A 66 -8.99 5.81 -1.00
C GLY A 66 -9.87 5.02 -1.97
N HIS A 67 -9.58 5.05 -3.28
CA HIS A 67 -10.33 4.36 -4.32
C HIS A 67 -9.84 2.92 -4.51
N GLY A 68 -9.75 2.14 -3.42
CA GLY A 68 -9.08 0.83 -3.45
C GLY A 68 -9.74 -0.20 -4.38
N ARG A 69 -11.07 -0.19 -4.55
CA ARG A 69 -11.76 -1.05 -5.54
C ARG A 69 -11.30 -0.75 -6.96
N GLU A 70 -11.20 0.53 -7.28
CA GLU A 70 -10.79 0.98 -8.60
C GLU A 70 -9.31 0.68 -8.84
N SER A 71 -8.45 0.97 -7.86
CA SER A 71 -7.03 0.65 -7.90
C SER A 71 -6.77 -0.82 -8.21
N VAL A 72 -7.47 -1.73 -7.51
CA VAL A 72 -7.35 -3.17 -7.76
C VAL A 72 -7.77 -3.53 -9.19
N ARG A 73 -8.92 -3.03 -9.66
CA ARG A 73 -9.39 -3.25 -11.05
C ARG A 73 -8.35 -2.81 -12.08
N ILE A 74 -7.72 -1.66 -11.88
CA ILE A 74 -6.68 -1.14 -12.79
C ILE A 74 -5.42 -2.02 -12.72
N ASN A 75 -4.98 -2.41 -11.53
CA ASN A 75 -3.83 -3.30 -11.35
C ASN A 75 -4.05 -4.70 -11.95
N GLU A 76 -5.29 -5.21 -12.00
CA GLU A 76 -5.62 -6.45 -12.72
C GLU A 76 -5.39 -6.30 -14.24
N GLN A 77 -5.65 -5.12 -14.80
CA GLN A 77 -5.33 -4.81 -16.19
C GLN A 77 -3.80 -4.72 -16.40
N VAL A 78 -3.07 -4.12 -15.46
CA VAL A 78 -1.60 -4.08 -15.47
C VAL A 78 -1.03 -5.50 -15.47
N HIS A 79 -1.48 -6.36 -14.55
CA HIS A 79 -1.10 -7.77 -14.49
C HIS A 79 -1.35 -8.48 -15.82
N SER A 80 -2.54 -8.31 -16.40
CA SER A 80 -2.91 -8.94 -17.68
C SER A 80 -2.00 -8.49 -18.84
N ARG A 81 -1.47 -7.27 -18.79
CA ARG A 81 -0.50 -6.79 -19.79
C ARG A 81 0.89 -7.38 -19.54
N LEU A 82 1.33 -7.41 -18.28
CA LEU A 82 2.61 -7.98 -17.88
C LEU A 82 2.71 -9.47 -18.21
N LEU A 83 1.62 -10.24 -18.12
CA LEU A 83 1.60 -11.66 -18.51
C LEU A 83 2.12 -11.91 -19.94
N ARG A 84 1.99 -10.93 -20.83
CA ARG A 84 2.42 -11.05 -22.24
C ARG A 84 3.84 -10.58 -22.49
N THR A 85 4.44 -9.86 -21.54
CA THR A 85 5.73 -9.17 -21.74
C THR A 85 6.80 -9.61 -20.75
N ASP A 86 6.42 -9.82 -19.50
CA ASP A 86 7.31 -10.17 -18.38
C ASP A 86 6.54 -10.99 -17.32
N PRO A 87 6.59 -12.33 -17.39
CA PRO A 87 5.90 -13.21 -16.45
C PRO A 87 6.38 -13.07 -14.99
N VAL A 88 7.65 -12.70 -14.77
CA VAL A 88 8.19 -12.51 -13.41
C VAL A 88 7.61 -11.24 -12.79
N GLN A 89 7.55 -10.14 -13.55
CA GLN A 89 6.86 -8.93 -13.10
C GLN A 89 5.34 -9.15 -12.96
N ALA A 90 4.74 -9.99 -13.80
CA ALA A 90 3.35 -10.38 -13.63
C ALA A 90 3.14 -11.14 -12.31
N ALA A 91 4.06 -12.01 -11.91
CA ALA A 91 4.02 -12.70 -10.62
C ALA A 91 4.16 -11.72 -9.44
N MET A 92 5.10 -10.78 -9.53
CA MET A 92 5.26 -9.72 -8.53
C MET A 92 3.97 -8.88 -8.39
N LYS A 93 3.38 -8.46 -9.51
CA LYS A 93 2.11 -7.74 -9.52
C LYS A 93 0.95 -8.58 -8.97
N ALA A 94 0.95 -9.89 -9.19
CA ALA A 94 -0.02 -10.79 -8.58
C ALA A 94 0.14 -10.86 -7.05
N ALA A 95 1.37 -10.89 -6.53
CA ALA A 95 1.61 -10.84 -5.09
C ALA A 95 1.14 -9.50 -4.47
N GLU A 96 1.41 -8.38 -5.14
CA GLU A 96 0.93 -7.04 -4.73
C GLU A 96 -0.62 -6.96 -4.74
N LEU A 97 -1.28 -7.48 -5.78
CA LEU A 97 -2.75 -7.58 -5.83
C LEU A 97 -3.29 -8.44 -4.69
N GLY A 98 -2.63 -9.55 -4.38
CA GLY A 98 -2.99 -10.39 -3.25
C GLY A 98 -2.91 -9.63 -1.92
N LEU A 99 -1.86 -8.84 -1.72
CA LEU A 99 -1.67 -8.01 -0.52
C LEU A 99 -2.76 -6.93 -0.42
N ALA A 100 -3.09 -6.26 -1.52
CA ALA A 100 -4.15 -5.27 -1.58
C ALA A 100 -5.54 -5.87 -1.24
N TRP A 101 -5.84 -7.08 -1.75
CA TRP A 101 -7.06 -7.81 -1.38
C TRP A 101 -7.07 -8.20 0.10
N LEU A 102 -5.92 -8.60 0.65
CA LEU A 102 -5.80 -8.96 2.06
C LEU A 102 -5.98 -7.77 2.99
N ALA A 103 -5.39 -6.61 2.67
CA ALA A 103 -5.59 -5.36 3.43
C ALA A 103 -7.08 -4.98 3.53
N ARG A 104 -7.83 -5.23 2.46
CA ARG A 104 -9.29 -5.05 2.37
C ARG A 104 -10.11 -6.18 3.02
N GLY A 105 -9.47 -7.16 3.66
CA GLY A 105 -10.12 -8.27 4.37
C GLY A 105 -10.58 -9.44 3.49
N HIS A 106 -10.18 -9.49 2.21
CA HIS A 106 -10.61 -10.54 1.28
C HIS A 106 -9.58 -11.68 1.18
N VAL A 107 -9.47 -12.47 2.25
CA VAL A 107 -8.48 -13.56 2.39
C VAL A 107 -8.50 -14.56 1.23
N SER A 108 -9.68 -15.01 0.78
CA SER A 108 -9.78 -15.98 -0.32
C SER A 108 -9.25 -15.42 -1.65
N LEU A 109 -9.47 -14.13 -1.91
CA LEU A 109 -8.93 -13.47 -3.11
C LEU A 109 -7.41 -13.30 -3.00
N ALA A 110 -6.91 -12.93 -1.81
CA ALA A 110 -5.47 -12.88 -1.55
C ALA A 110 -4.78 -14.22 -1.85
N GLY A 111 -5.33 -15.33 -1.33
CA GLY A 111 -4.81 -16.66 -1.59
C GLY A 111 -4.87 -17.06 -3.07
N SER A 112 -5.94 -16.68 -3.78
CA SER A 112 -6.08 -16.94 -5.23
C SER A 112 -5.02 -16.20 -6.05
N TRP A 113 -4.70 -14.96 -5.68
CA TRP A 113 -3.63 -14.19 -6.31
C TRP A 113 -2.23 -14.75 -5.97
N GLY A 114 -2.02 -15.22 -4.74
CA GLY A 114 -0.82 -15.95 -4.38
C GLY A 114 -0.61 -17.22 -5.21
N GLN A 115 -1.67 -18.00 -5.45
CA GLN A 115 -1.59 -19.17 -6.34
C GLN A 115 -1.21 -18.80 -7.78
N ARG A 116 -1.74 -17.69 -8.32
CA ARG A 116 -1.36 -17.21 -9.65
C ARG A 116 0.13 -16.83 -9.71
N ALA A 117 0.62 -16.10 -8.71
CA ALA A 117 2.04 -15.76 -8.61
C ALA A 117 2.90 -17.03 -8.52
N GLN A 118 2.51 -18.00 -7.72
CA GLN A 118 3.21 -19.29 -7.60
C GLN A 118 3.30 -20.03 -8.94
N MET A 119 2.20 -20.09 -9.69
CA MET A 119 2.17 -20.74 -11.01
C MET A 119 3.07 -20.03 -12.03
N LEU A 120 3.16 -18.71 -11.97
CA LEU A 120 4.02 -17.92 -12.88
C LEU A 120 5.51 -18.05 -12.56
N LEU A 121 5.83 -18.38 -11.31
CA LEU A 121 7.20 -18.57 -10.83
C LEU A 121 7.67 -20.03 -10.89
N ASP A 122 6.79 -20.97 -11.25
CA ASP A 122 7.16 -22.38 -11.38
C ASP A 122 8.24 -22.57 -12.47
N GLY A 123 9.35 -23.20 -12.10
CA GLY A 123 10.52 -23.37 -12.95
C GLY A 123 11.36 -22.10 -13.21
N VAL A 124 10.99 -20.96 -12.64
CA VAL A 124 11.79 -19.72 -12.72
C VAL A 124 12.90 -19.76 -11.66
N PRO A 125 14.15 -19.41 -11.99
CA PRO A 125 15.20 -19.23 -10.97
C PRO A 125 14.78 -18.25 -9.87
N GLU A 126 15.40 -18.35 -8.69
CA GLU A 126 15.05 -17.47 -7.57
C GLU A 126 15.20 -15.99 -7.96
N THR A 127 14.17 -15.20 -7.64
CA THR A 127 14.08 -13.76 -7.87
C THR A 127 13.37 -13.11 -6.69
N THR A 128 13.44 -11.80 -6.57
CA THR A 128 12.74 -11.05 -5.51
C THR A 128 11.23 -11.29 -5.51
N ALA A 129 10.63 -11.57 -6.68
CA ALA A 129 9.20 -11.92 -6.80
C ALA A 129 8.81 -13.15 -5.96
N HIS A 130 9.73 -14.12 -5.78
CA HIS A 130 9.53 -15.24 -4.88
C HIS A 130 9.43 -14.76 -3.43
N GLY A 131 10.28 -13.84 -3.01
CA GLY A 131 10.26 -13.30 -1.65
C GLY A 131 8.96 -12.56 -1.34
N TYR A 132 8.49 -11.71 -2.25
CA TYR A 132 7.21 -11.01 -2.09
C TYR A 132 6.01 -11.97 -2.09
N LEU A 133 6.07 -13.05 -2.86
CA LEU A 133 5.08 -14.13 -2.77
C LEU A 133 5.10 -14.81 -1.39
N GLU A 134 6.28 -15.18 -0.87
CA GLU A 134 6.39 -15.79 0.45
C GLU A 134 5.90 -14.86 1.56
N TYR A 135 6.17 -13.56 1.46
CA TYR A 135 5.58 -12.57 2.37
C TYR A 135 4.05 -12.61 2.32
N LEU A 136 3.45 -12.55 1.13
CA LEU A 136 1.99 -12.65 0.96
C LEU A 136 1.44 -13.95 1.58
N ILE A 137 2.10 -15.08 1.35
CA ILE A 137 1.70 -16.38 1.91
C ILE A 137 1.75 -16.33 3.43
N ALA A 138 2.84 -15.84 4.01
CA ALA A 138 2.99 -15.73 5.46
C ALA A 138 1.90 -14.83 6.06
N VAL A 139 1.68 -13.63 5.53
CA VAL A 139 0.69 -12.72 6.11
C VAL A 139 -0.75 -13.22 5.93
N THR A 140 -1.04 -13.95 4.84
CA THR A 140 -2.33 -14.62 4.66
C THR A 140 -2.51 -15.73 5.69
N ALA A 141 -1.47 -16.54 5.93
CA ALA A 141 -1.48 -17.62 6.91
C ALA A 141 -1.68 -17.08 8.33
N ALA A 142 -1.03 -15.97 8.68
CA ALA A 142 -1.23 -15.29 9.96
C ALA A 142 -2.68 -14.83 10.16
N ASP A 143 -3.31 -14.27 9.11
CA ASP A 143 -4.70 -13.81 9.19
C ASP A 143 -5.71 -14.98 9.27
N THR A 144 -5.31 -16.20 8.87
CA THR A 144 -6.12 -17.43 8.98
C THR A 144 -5.76 -18.31 10.19
N GLY A 145 -4.73 -17.97 10.96
CA GLY A 145 -4.25 -18.79 12.08
C GLY A 145 -3.57 -20.10 11.66
N ASP A 146 -2.94 -20.13 10.48
CA ASP A 146 -2.19 -21.30 9.98
C ASP A 146 -0.69 -21.12 10.32
N ASP A 147 -0.34 -21.47 11.56
CA ASP A 147 1.00 -21.25 12.11
C ASP A 147 2.09 -22.06 11.37
N ASP A 148 1.77 -23.27 10.92
CA ASP A 148 2.70 -24.12 10.17
C ASP A 148 3.06 -23.48 8.83
N ARG A 149 2.04 -23.01 8.09
CA ARG A 149 2.25 -22.34 6.81
C ARG A 149 2.95 -20.99 6.99
N PHE A 150 2.60 -20.24 8.04
CA PHE A 150 3.28 -19.00 8.39
C PHE A 150 4.78 -19.24 8.63
N GLY A 151 5.13 -20.25 9.44
CA GLY A 151 6.51 -20.58 9.77
C GLY A 151 7.30 -21.11 8.57
N ALA A 152 6.66 -21.87 7.68
CA ALA A 152 7.28 -22.31 6.43
C ALA A 152 7.60 -21.15 5.49
N ALA A 153 6.62 -20.27 5.23
CA ALA A 153 6.78 -19.13 4.33
C ALA A 153 7.80 -18.11 4.87
N THR A 154 7.78 -17.83 6.18
CA THR A 154 8.75 -16.93 6.82
C THR A 154 10.18 -17.45 6.69
N ARG A 155 10.42 -18.75 6.90
CA ARG A 155 11.76 -19.36 6.70
C ARG A 155 12.18 -19.29 5.24
N ARG A 156 11.26 -19.51 4.31
CA ARG A 156 11.56 -19.43 2.88
C ARG A 156 11.90 -18.01 2.45
N LEU A 157 11.19 -17.01 2.96
CA LEU A 157 11.49 -15.60 2.77
C LEU A 157 12.89 -15.25 3.29
N SER A 158 13.26 -15.68 4.50
CA SER A 158 14.61 -15.46 5.04
C SER A 158 15.70 -16.07 4.15
N ALA A 159 15.51 -17.32 3.69
CA ALA A 159 16.46 -17.97 2.80
C ALA A 159 16.60 -17.24 1.45
N LEU A 160 15.49 -16.74 0.89
CA LEU A 160 15.51 -15.94 -0.34
C LEU A 160 16.23 -14.60 -0.13
N ALA A 161 16.00 -13.94 1.01
CA ALA A 161 16.70 -12.70 1.34
C ALA A 161 18.22 -12.91 1.43
N GLU A 162 18.66 -14.00 2.05
CA GLU A 162 20.09 -14.36 2.15
C GLU A 162 20.69 -14.73 0.79
N ASN A 163 20.02 -15.59 0.02
CA ASN A 163 20.51 -16.05 -1.28
C ASN A 163 20.63 -14.92 -2.31
N LEU A 164 19.70 -13.96 -2.26
CA LEU A 164 19.64 -12.84 -3.20
C LEU A 164 20.40 -11.59 -2.69
N ASP A 165 20.89 -11.62 -1.44
CA ASP A 165 21.46 -10.45 -0.75
C ASP A 165 20.51 -9.23 -0.81
N ASP A 166 19.20 -9.47 -0.59
CA ASP A 166 18.15 -8.46 -0.75
C ASP A 166 17.71 -7.89 0.60
N ALA A 167 18.05 -6.60 0.82
CA ALA A 167 17.76 -5.89 2.06
C ALA A 167 16.25 -5.70 2.33
N ALA A 168 15.44 -5.57 1.28
CA ALA A 168 14.00 -5.41 1.43
C ALA A 168 13.38 -6.71 1.94
N LEU A 169 13.72 -7.84 1.31
CA LEU A 169 13.26 -9.16 1.76
C LEU A 169 13.73 -9.49 3.18
N ALA A 170 14.98 -9.14 3.52
CA ALA A 170 15.51 -9.34 4.88
C ALA A 170 14.72 -8.53 5.92
N THR A 171 14.35 -7.30 5.59
CA THR A 171 13.51 -6.43 6.44
C THR A 171 12.11 -7.02 6.61
N LEU A 172 11.48 -7.49 5.53
CA LEU A 172 10.18 -8.15 5.58
C LEU A 172 10.22 -9.45 6.42
N ALA A 173 11.25 -10.26 6.28
CA ALA A 173 11.45 -11.48 7.07
C ALA A 173 11.58 -11.16 8.57
N ARG A 174 12.38 -10.15 8.92
CA ARG A 174 12.56 -9.69 10.31
C ARG A 174 11.25 -9.17 10.90
N ALA A 175 10.46 -8.43 10.11
CA ALA A 175 9.15 -7.96 10.52
C ALA A 175 8.21 -9.12 10.87
N LEU A 176 8.11 -10.14 10.01
CA LEU A 176 7.29 -11.33 10.25
C LEU A 176 7.74 -12.08 11.51
N GLY A 177 9.05 -12.32 11.66
CA GLY A 177 9.60 -12.98 12.85
C GLY A 177 9.28 -12.22 14.14
N GLY A 178 9.42 -10.89 14.13
CA GLY A 178 9.06 -10.04 15.25
C GLY A 178 7.56 -10.09 15.60
N MET A 179 6.68 -10.06 14.58
CA MET A 179 5.23 -10.19 14.79
C MET A 179 4.87 -11.54 15.41
N ALA A 180 5.47 -12.63 14.94
CA ALA A 180 5.24 -13.97 15.47
C ALA A 180 5.72 -14.10 16.93
N ALA A 181 6.91 -13.59 17.24
CA ALA A 181 7.42 -13.57 18.62
C ALA A 181 6.49 -12.80 19.57
N VAL A 182 6.01 -11.61 19.17
CA VAL A 182 5.04 -10.84 19.97
C VAL A 182 3.71 -11.59 20.14
N ALA A 183 3.22 -12.27 19.09
CA ALA A 183 1.99 -13.07 19.16
C ALA A 183 2.15 -14.28 20.11
N ALA A 184 3.33 -14.88 20.16
CA ALA A 184 3.67 -15.96 21.07
C ALA A 184 3.96 -15.49 22.52
N GLY A 185 3.90 -14.18 22.79
CA GLY A 185 4.20 -13.61 24.10
C GLY A 185 5.69 -13.45 24.41
N ASP A 186 6.56 -13.61 23.41
CA ASP A 186 7.99 -13.37 23.54
C ASP A 186 8.29 -11.86 23.44
N PRO A 187 8.81 -11.23 24.51
CA PRO A 187 9.10 -9.79 24.51
C PRO A 187 10.20 -9.39 23.53
N THR A 188 11.07 -10.30 23.11
CA THR A 188 12.13 -10.01 22.11
C THR A 188 11.54 -9.63 20.76
N GLY A 189 10.31 -10.05 20.46
CA GLY A 189 9.60 -9.66 19.24
C GLY A 189 9.40 -8.16 19.10
N TYR A 190 9.17 -7.44 20.21
CA TYR A 190 9.06 -5.97 20.17
C TYR A 190 10.40 -5.32 19.82
N GLN A 191 11.52 -5.85 20.31
CA GLN A 191 12.84 -5.35 19.98
C GLN A 191 13.18 -5.58 18.50
N ALA A 192 12.81 -6.75 17.95
CA ALA A 192 12.96 -7.02 16.53
C ALA A 192 12.14 -6.06 15.66
N LEU A 193 10.89 -5.77 16.06
CA LEU A 193 10.03 -4.80 15.37
C LEU A 193 10.55 -3.37 15.50
N ASP A 194 11.12 -2.97 16.64
CA ASP A 194 11.75 -1.66 16.77
C ASP A 194 12.92 -1.48 15.81
N GLN A 195 13.75 -2.51 15.63
CA GLN A 195 14.87 -2.45 14.69
C GLN A 195 14.42 -2.30 13.23
N VAL A 196 13.19 -2.73 12.92
CA VAL A 196 12.59 -2.57 11.59
C VAL A 196 11.92 -1.20 11.45
N LEU A 197 11.20 -0.77 12.50
CA LEU A 197 10.29 0.37 12.42
C LEU A 197 10.92 1.69 12.85
N LEU A 198 11.99 1.69 13.65
CA LEU A 198 12.53 2.92 14.26
C LEU A 198 13.91 3.31 13.69
N PRO A 199 14.15 4.61 13.44
CA PRO A 199 13.20 5.73 13.56
C PRO A 199 12.14 5.74 12.44
N VAL A 200 12.45 5.13 11.30
CA VAL A 200 11.59 4.96 10.13
C VAL A 200 11.93 3.63 9.46
N LEU A 201 10.95 2.97 8.82
CA LEU A 201 11.19 1.78 8.01
C LEU A 201 12.02 2.15 6.78
N ASP A 202 13.05 1.35 6.53
CA ASP A 202 14.11 1.62 5.54
C ASP A 202 13.61 1.73 4.09
N GLU A 203 14.26 2.59 3.30
CA GLU A 203 13.91 2.93 1.91
C GLU A 203 13.88 1.76 0.90
N PRO A 204 14.67 0.67 1.03
CA PRO A 204 14.66 -0.42 0.05
C PRO A 204 13.32 -1.15 -0.05
N VAL A 205 12.46 -1.08 0.97
CA VAL A 205 11.17 -1.77 0.97
C VAL A 205 10.16 -0.98 0.12
N PRO A 206 9.56 -1.57 -0.93
CA PRO A 206 8.60 -0.85 -1.74
C PRO A 206 7.37 -0.45 -0.91
N VAL A 207 6.85 0.74 -1.18
CA VAL A 207 5.87 1.47 -0.35
C VAL A 207 4.68 0.62 0.08
N GLU A 208 4.12 -0.19 -0.81
CA GLU A 208 2.95 -1.05 -0.51
C GLU A 208 3.24 -2.08 0.59
N TRP A 209 4.45 -2.64 0.60
CA TRP A 209 4.87 -3.65 1.59
C TRP A 209 5.27 -2.99 2.90
N ALA A 210 5.93 -1.84 2.85
CA ALA A 210 6.23 -1.03 4.03
C ALA A 210 4.93 -0.60 4.75
N ALA A 211 3.93 -0.15 3.99
CA ALA A 211 2.62 0.20 4.52
C ALA A 211 1.94 -1.00 5.21
N ASP A 212 2.04 -2.21 4.65
CA ASP A 212 1.50 -3.41 5.28
C ASP A 212 2.20 -3.75 6.60
N VAL A 213 3.53 -3.64 6.65
CA VAL A 213 4.33 -3.85 7.87
C VAL A 213 3.88 -2.88 8.97
N TYR A 214 3.75 -1.59 8.68
CA TYR A 214 3.24 -0.60 9.63
C TYR A 214 1.83 -0.95 10.12
N ARG A 215 0.89 -1.17 9.20
CA ARG A 215 -0.51 -1.51 9.49
C ARG A 215 -0.62 -2.72 10.43
N ARG A 216 0.16 -3.77 10.15
CA ARG A 216 0.20 -4.99 10.97
C ARG A 216 0.81 -4.76 12.34
N ALA A 217 1.93 -4.05 12.42
CA ALA A 217 2.59 -3.73 13.69
C ALA A 217 1.68 -2.88 14.60
N LEU A 218 1.03 -1.85 14.05
CA LEU A 218 0.08 -1.01 14.79
C LEU A 218 -1.14 -1.79 15.27
N SER A 219 -1.68 -2.66 14.41
CA SER A 219 -2.79 -3.55 14.78
C SER A 219 -2.40 -4.53 15.89
N LEU A 220 -1.19 -5.09 15.82
CA LEU A 220 -0.64 -6.00 16.82
C LEU A 220 -0.43 -5.30 18.16
N ALA A 221 0.23 -4.14 18.19
CA ALA A 221 0.44 -3.36 19.42
C ALA A 221 -0.89 -3.01 20.08
N ARG A 222 -1.90 -2.61 19.30
CA ARG A 222 -3.25 -2.33 19.79
C ARG A 222 -3.89 -3.57 20.42
N ARG A 223 -3.85 -4.72 19.75
CA ARG A 223 -4.43 -5.98 20.27
C ARG A 223 -3.75 -6.43 21.57
N GLN A 224 -2.44 -6.24 21.67
CA GLN A 224 -1.65 -6.61 22.87
C GLN A 224 -1.67 -5.54 23.97
N GLY A 225 -2.36 -4.41 23.77
CA GLY A 225 -2.38 -3.31 24.76
C GLY A 225 -1.02 -2.62 24.96
N ALA A 226 -0.10 -2.72 24.00
CA ALA A 226 1.25 -2.16 24.07
C ALA A 226 1.24 -0.66 23.71
N GLY A 227 0.73 0.18 24.62
CA GLY A 227 0.54 1.63 24.41
C GLY A 227 1.81 2.39 24.04
N ASP A 228 2.93 2.09 24.69
CA ASP A 228 4.22 2.74 24.40
C ASP A 228 4.69 2.43 22.97
N ARG A 229 4.51 1.18 22.52
CA ARG A 229 4.84 0.74 21.16
C ARG A 229 3.92 1.34 20.12
N LEU A 230 2.61 1.38 20.42
CA LEU A 230 1.64 2.04 19.56
C LEU A 230 2.01 3.52 19.36
N THR A 231 2.43 4.21 20.41
CA THR A 231 2.87 5.61 20.33
C THR A 231 4.14 5.75 19.49
N ALA A 232 5.18 4.96 19.78
CA ALA A 232 6.46 5.04 19.06
C ALA A 232 6.31 4.69 17.57
N TRP A 233 5.58 3.62 17.23
CA TRP A 233 5.43 3.19 15.84
C TRP A 233 4.47 4.08 15.05
N THR A 234 3.47 4.71 15.67
CA THR A 234 2.68 5.75 14.98
C THR A 234 3.50 7.02 14.73
N GLN A 235 4.44 7.37 15.59
CA GLN A 235 5.38 8.47 15.32
C GLN A 235 6.31 8.13 14.15
N SER A 236 6.86 6.93 14.12
CA SER A 236 7.67 6.45 13.00
C SER A 236 6.89 6.44 11.67
N MET A 237 5.67 5.90 11.66
CA MET A 237 4.84 5.89 10.44
C MET A 237 4.51 7.30 9.95
N GLN A 238 4.36 8.28 10.86
CA GLN A 238 4.22 9.67 10.45
C GLN A 238 5.45 10.18 9.69
N GLN A 239 6.65 9.95 10.24
CA GLN A 239 7.90 10.35 9.60
C GLN A 239 8.07 9.65 8.25
N TRP A 240 7.70 8.37 8.17
CA TRP A 240 7.67 7.61 6.92
C TRP A 240 6.72 8.22 5.88
N CYS A 241 5.49 8.59 6.28
CA CYS A 241 4.55 9.28 5.39
C CYS A 241 5.06 10.66 4.95
N GLU A 242 5.74 11.39 5.83
CA GLU A 242 6.35 12.70 5.51
C GLU A 242 7.52 12.56 4.53
N ALA A 243 8.33 11.51 4.65
CA ALA A 243 9.43 11.22 3.74
C ALA A 243 8.94 10.70 2.38
N THR A 244 7.93 9.83 2.38
CA THR A 244 7.45 9.14 1.17
C THR A 244 6.47 10.00 0.37
N GLU A 245 5.68 10.84 1.05
CA GLU A 245 4.60 11.63 0.43
C GLU A 245 4.61 13.11 0.91
N PRO A 246 5.72 13.86 0.71
CA PRO A 246 5.91 15.19 1.30
C PRO A 246 4.88 16.24 0.87
N ASP A 247 4.48 16.25 -0.40
CA ASP A 247 3.49 17.22 -0.91
C ASP A 247 2.04 16.72 -0.78
N SER A 248 1.83 15.58 -0.11
CA SER A 248 0.50 15.01 0.13
C SER A 248 0.01 15.28 1.55
N ALA A 249 -0.97 16.17 1.68
CA ALA A 249 -1.65 16.42 2.95
C ALA A 249 -2.64 15.29 3.33
N GLU A 250 -3.17 14.55 2.35
CA GLU A 250 -4.18 13.52 2.56
C GLU A 250 -3.87 12.28 1.70
N SER A 251 -3.73 11.13 2.36
CA SER A 251 -3.62 9.83 1.70
C SER A 251 -4.23 8.72 2.56
N ALA A 252 -4.50 7.58 1.94
CA ALA A 252 -5.02 6.41 2.64
C ALA A 252 -4.08 5.92 3.75
N TYR A 253 -2.75 5.97 3.56
CA TYR A 253 -1.80 5.59 4.61
C TYR A 253 -1.82 6.56 5.80
N ARG A 254 -1.86 7.87 5.53
CA ARG A 254 -2.05 8.88 6.59
C ARG A 254 -3.38 8.68 7.32
N ALA A 255 -4.43 8.32 6.59
CA ALA A 255 -5.73 8.05 7.20
C ALA A 255 -5.71 6.80 8.10
N VAL A 256 -5.08 5.71 7.68
CA VAL A 256 -4.89 4.51 8.53
C VAL A 256 -4.12 4.87 9.81
N LEU A 257 -3.03 5.62 9.68
CA LEU A 257 -2.26 6.13 10.82
C LEU A 257 -3.14 6.96 11.78
N ASP A 258 -3.91 7.90 11.25
CA ASP A 258 -4.77 8.77 12.06
C ASP A 258 -5.88 7.99 12.77
N VAL A 259 -6.44 6.95 12.14
CA VAL A 259 -7.40 6.04 12.79
C VAL A 259 -6.76 5.34 14.00
N HIS A 260 -5.53 4.84 13.86
CA HIS A 260 -4.81 4.24 14.99
C HIS A 260 -4.55 5.23 16.12
N ARG A 261 -4.11 6.45 15.80
CA ARG A 261 -3.88 7.52 16.79
C ARG A 261 -5.13 7.90 17.54
N LEU A 262 -6.24 8.12 16.82
CA LEU A 262 -7.52 8.45 17.43
C LEU A 262 -8.03 7.32 18.34
N SER A 263 -7.79 6.06 17.96
CA SER A 263 -8.17 4.90 18.78
C SER A 263 -7.41 4.79 20.11
N ALA A 264 -6.22 5.41 20.21
CA ALA A 264 -5.38 5.38 21.39
C ALA A 264 -5.72 6.50 22.41
N ILE A 265 -6.55 7.50 22.02
CA ILE A 265 -6.91 8.59 22.92
C ILE A 265 -7.88 8.06 23.99
N ALA A 266 -7.48 8.14 25.26
CA ALA A 266 -8.28 7.63 26.37
C ALA A 266 -9.61 8.39 26.56
N ASN A 267 -9.54 9.73 26.55
CA ASN A 267 -10.68 10.62 26.80
C ASN A 267 -10.78 11.71 25.72
N PRO A 268 -11.18 11.35 24.48
CA PRO A 268 -11.34 12.33 23.42
C PRO A 268 -12.60 13.16 23.64
N ASP A 269 -12.58 14.42 23.19
CA ASP A 269 -13.81 15.19 23.01
C ASP A 269 -14.69 14.50 21.95
N PRO A 270 -15.94 14.08 22.28
CA PRO A 270 -16.79 13.34 21.36
C PRO A 270 -17.08 14.08 20.05
N GLN A 271 -17.25 15.41 20.10
CA GLN A 271 -17.57 16.18 18.89
C GLN A 271 -16.37 16.29 17.94
N GLU A 272 -15.20 16.60 18.49
CA GLU A 272 -13.96 16.63 17.71
C GLU A 272 -13.61 15.26 17.14
N LEU A 273 -13.80 14.18 17.92
CA LEU A 273 -13.55 12.82 17.46
C LEU A 273 -14.44 12.47 16.26
N VAL A 274 -15.75 12.75 16.34
CA VAL A 274 -16.68 12.49 15.23
C VAL A 274 -16.27 13.28 13.98
N ARG A 275 -15.94 14.58 14.12
CA ARG A 275 -15.52 15.42 13.00
C ARG A 275 -14.31 14.85 12.28
N ARG A 276 -13.28 14.44 13.03
CA ARG A 276 -12.06 13.85 12.46
C ARG A 276 -12.32 12.49 11.83
N VAL A 277 -13.02 11.60 12.52
CA VAL A 277 -13.27 10.22 12.05
C VAL A 277 -14.13 10.19 10.78
N VAL A 278 -15.12 11.08 10.65
CA VAL A 278 -15.94 11.17 9.43
C VAL A 278 -15.09 11.50 8.20
N GLY A 279 -14.08 12.37 8.33
CA GLY A 279 -13.15 12.70 7.25
C GLY A 279 -12.30 11.51 6.79
N LEU A 280 -11.97 10.59 7.70
CA LEU A 280 -11.12 9.42 7.41
C LEU A 280 -11.89 8.29 6.74
N ARG A 281 -13.20 8.18 6.98
CA ARG A 281 -14.03 7.03 6.54
C ARG A 281 -13.89 6.73 5.05
N ARG A 282 -13.93 7.76 4.19
CA ARG A 282 -13.80 7.60 2.73
C ARG A 282 -12.44 7.02 2.33
N LEU A 283 -11.35 7.44 3.00
CA LEU A 283 -9.99 7.08 2.65
C LEU A 283 -9.64 5.63 3.03
N VAL A 284 -10.28 5.08 4.05
CA VAL A 284 -9.95 3.75 4.59
C VAL A 284 -10.96 2.66 4.20
N ALA A 285 -12.21 3.01 3.91
CA ALA A 285 -13.31 2.05 3.69
C ALA A 285 -13.00 0.98 2.63
N ASP A 286 -12.28 1.35 1.57
CA ASP A 286 -11.92 0.46 0.47
C ASP A 286 -10.42 0.12 0.44
N VAL A 287 -9.66 0.47 1.47
CA VAL A 287 -8.19 0.27 1.50
C VAL A 287 -7.79 -0.66 2.64
N ASP A 288 -8.42 -0.53 3.80
CA ASP A 288 -8.02 -1.24 5.01
C ASP A 288 -9.25 -1.62 5.86
N ALA A 289 -9.53 -2.92 5.92
CA ALA A 289 -10.70 -3.43 6.65
C ALA A 289 -10.59 -3.23 8.18
N VAL A 290 -9.37 -3.26 8.73
CA VAL A 290 -9.16 -3.05 10.17
C VAL A 290 -9.40 -1.59 10.51
N ALA A 291 -8.80 -0.66 9.75
CA ALA A 291 -9.00 0.76 9.95
C ALA A 291 -10.47 1.15 9.71
N ALA A 292 -11.13 0.60 8.69
CA ALA A 292 -12.56 0.81 8.45
C ALA A 292 -13.41 0.34 9.64
N SER A 293 -13.12 -0.84 10.21
CA SER A 293 -13.82 -1.31 11.42
C SER A 293 -13.58 -0.41 12.62
N MET A 294 -12.36 0.10 12.79
CA MET A 294 -12.01 1.01 13.89
C MET A 294 -12.74 2.36 13.77
N VAL A 295 -12.92 2.87 12.55
CA VAL A 295 -13.73 4.06 12.27
C VAL A 295 -15.17 3.87 12.77
N GLU A 296 -15.82 2.74 12.43
CA GLU A 296 -17.19 2.46 12.87
C GLU A 296 -17.28 2.30 14.40
N GLU A 297 -16.27 1.68 15.02
CA GLU A 297 -16.19 1.54 16.47
C GLU A 297 -16.08 2.91 17.18
N LEU A 298 -15.22 3.80 16.67
CA LEU A 298 -15.05 5.15 17.21
C LEU A 298 -16.32 6.00 17.10
N LEU A 299 -17.02 5.91 15.98
CA LEU A 299 -18.31 6.59 15.79
C LEU A 299 -19.37 6.06 16.77
N SER A 300 -19.45 4.74 16.93
CA SER A 300 -20.40 4.09 17.83
C SER A 300 -20.16 4.47 19.29
N ARG A 301 -18.90 4.47 19.75
CA ARG A 301 -18.52 4.87 21.12
C ARG A 301 -18.89 6.33 21.41
N SER A 302 -18.73 7.22 20.42
CA SER A 302 -19.01 8.65 20.58
C SER A 302 -20.51 8.93 20.72
N LEU A 303 -21.34 8.23 19.94
CA LEU A 303 -22.81 8.33 20.02
C LEU A 303 -23.36 7.75 21.33
N GLY A 304 -22.75 6.68 21.86
CA GLY A 304 -23.13 6.08 23.13
C GLY A 304 -22.81 6.97 24.35
N ARG A 305 -21.77 7.81 24.28
CA ARG A 305 -21.41 8.77 25.34
C ARG A 305 -22.21 10.07 25.30
N ALA A 306 -22.89 10.36 24.19
CA ALA A 306 -23.70 11.56 24.02
C ALA A 306 -25.17 11.40 24.46
N ARG A 307 -25.56 10.19 24.89
CA ARG A 307 -26.87 9.88 25.49
C ARG A 307 -26.74 9.74 26.99
#